data_AF-A0A3D0WUU4-F1
#
_entry.id   AF-A0A3D0WUU4-F1
#
_cell.length_a   1.000
_cell.length_b   1.000
_cell.length_c   1.000
_cell.angle_alpha   90.00
_cell.angle_beta   90.00
_cell.angle_gamma   90.00
#
_symmetry.space_group_name_H-M   'P 1'
#
loop_
_entity.id
_entity.type
_entity.pdbx_description
1 polymer ?
#
loop_
_entity_poly.entity_id
_entity_poly.type
_entity_poly.pdbx_seq_one_letter_code
_entity_poly.pdbx_strand_id
1 'polypeptide(L)'
;KLLTLLGYRLVEREGFEADDILGTLSKACADGGGDCVLATGDRDSLQLVGPHVTVRLASTKLGQPQVTLYDEAKIKADYGVTPKEMIEIKALQG
;
A
#
# COMPACT_ATOMS: atom_id res chain seq x y z
N LYS A 1 -10.90 -4.95 19.31
CA LYS A 1 -10.73 -6.36 19.78
C LYS A 1 -10.90 -7.41 18.68
N LEU A 2 -11.75 -7.22 17.66
CA LEU A 2 -11.97 -8.21 16.59
C LEU A 2 -10.67 -8.69 15.91
N LEU A 3 -9.80 -7.77 15.49
CA LEU A 3 -8.55 -8.12 14.80
C LEU A 3 -7.64 -9.03 15.64
N THR A 4 -7.46 -8.70 16.92
CA THR A 4 -6.68 -9.53 17.85
C THR A 4 -7.29 -10.91 18.04
N LEU A 5 -8.63 -11.01 18.10
CA LEU A 5 -9.33 -12.30 18.21
C LEU A 5 -9.19 -13.15 16.95
N LEU A 6 -9.05 -12.52 15.78
CA LEU A 6 -8.77 -13.19 14.51
C LEU A 6 -7.28 -13.56 14.35
N GLY A 7 -6.44 -13.31 15.36
CA GLY A 7 -5.02 -13.63 15.35
C GLY A 7 -4.12 -12.58 14.69
N TYR A 8 -4.65 -11.41 14.34
CA TYR A 8 -3.83 -10.33 13.79
C TYR A 8 -3.02 -9.66 14.91
N ARG A 9 -1.73 -9.44 14.63
CA ARG A 9 -0.89 -8.60 15.45
C ARG A 9 -1.24 -7.13 15.19
N LEU A 10 -1.57 -6.41 16.25
CA LEU A 10 -1.68 -4.95 16.20
C LEU A 10 -0.30 -4.35 16.44
N VAL A 11 0.09 -3.41 15.59
CA VAL A 11 1.35 -2.69 15.65
C VAL A 11 1.02 -1.20 15.61
N GLU A 12 1.46 -0.48 16.63
CA GLU A 12 1.28 0.96 16.77
C GLU A 12 2.58 1.52 17.36
N ARG A 13 2.96 2.73 16.97
CA ARG A 13 4.14 3.41 17.49
C ARG A 13 3.87 4.91 17.58
N GLU A 14 4.01 5.46 18.78
CA GLU A 14 3.82 6.89 19.00
C GLU A 14 4.80 7.71 18.14
N GLY A 15 4.29 8.75 17.49
CA GLY A 15 5.05 9.62 16.60
C GLY A 15 5.23 9.11 15.16
N PHE A 16 4.58 8.00 14.79
CA PHE A 16 4.60 7.46 13.42
C PHE A 16 3.18 7.25 12.91
N GLU A 17 2.98 7.53 11.63
CA GLU A 17 1.72 7.25 10.96
C GLU A 17 1.64 5.76 10.55
N ALA A 18 0.44 5.30 10.20
CA ALA A 18 0.23 3.91 9.85
C ALA A 18 0.96 3.54 8.54
N ASP A 19 1.03 4.46 7.59
CA ASP A 19 1.75 4.31 6.32
C ASP A 19 3.27 4.22 6.52
N ASP A 20 3.86 4.97 7.46
CA ASP A 20 5.26 4.82 7.86
C ASP A 20 5.57 3.38 8.34
N ILE A 21 4.66 2.84 9.17
CA ILE A 21 4.77 1.48 9.69
C ILE A 21 4.61 0.47 8.55
N LEU A 22 3.62 0.65 7.68
CA LEU A 22 3.40 -0.23 6.53
C LEU A 22 4.58 -0.21 5.56
N GLY A 23 5.16 0.94 5.27
CA GLY A 23 6.34 1.09 4.43
C GLY A 23 7.57 0.41 5.04
N THR A 24 7.76 0.54 6.35
CA THR A 24 8.85 -0.16 7.06
C THR A 24 8.68 -1.68 7.00
N LEU A 25 7.47 -2.17 7.27
CA LEU A 25 7.19 -3.62 7.30
C LEU A 25 7.20 -4.25 5.91
N SER A 26 6.69 -3.57 4.88
CA SER A 26 6.70 -4.08 3.50
C SER A 26 8.13 -4.19 2.97
N LYS A 27 8.96 -3.19 3.26
CA LYS A 27 10.38 -3.23 2.93
C LYS A 27 11.10 -4.38 3.65
N ALA A 28 10.88 -4.54 4.95
CA ALA A 28 11.48 -5.65 5.70
C ALA A 28 11.05 -7.03 5.18
N CYS A 29 9.79 -7.17 4.75
CA CYS A 29 9.30 -8.40 4.14
C CYS A 29 10.02 -8.72 2.83
N ALA A 30 10.13 -7.73 1.95
CA ALA A 30 10.80 -7.87 0.66
C ALA A 30 12.30 -8.15 0.83
N ASP A 31 12.98 -7.43 1.73
CA ASP A 31 14.40 -7.63 2.06
C ASP A 31 14.64 -9.04 2.65
N GLY A 32 13.63 -9.63 3.29
CA GLY A 32 13.63 -11.03 3.76
C GLY A 32 13.32 -12.08 2.69
N GLY A 33 13.12 -11.67 1.43
CA GLY A 33 12.80 -12.55 0.30
C GLY A 33 11.33 -13.01 0.25
N GLY A 34 10.43 -12.38 1.00
CA GLY A 34 9.00 -12.68 0.98
C GLY A 34 8.20 -11.74 0.08
N ASP A 35 7.06 -12.22 -0.40
CA ASP A 35 6.10 -11.39 -1.14
C ASP A 35 5.09 -10.73 -0.18
N CYS A 36 5.04 -9.41 -0.19
CA CYS A 36 4.21 -8.61 0.69
C CYS A 36 2.98 -8.06 -0.04
N VAL A 37 1.82 -8.12 0.62
CA VAL A 37 0.57 -7.51 0.14
C VAL A 37 0.05 -6.53 1.17
N LEU A 38 0.03 -5.25 0.82
CA LEU A 38 -0.55 -4.18 1.64
C LEU A 38 -2.05 -4.05 1.32
N ALA A 39 -2.91 -4.21 2.32
CA ALA A 39 -4.35 -3.99 2.16
C ALA A 39 -4.75 -2.65 2.80
N THR A 40 -5.21 -1.70 1.97
CA THR A 40 -5.51 -0.34 2.43
C THR A 40 -6.59 0.31 1.56
N GLY A 41 -7.25 1.34 2.09
CA GLY A 41 -8.09 2.25 1.30
C GLY A 41 -7.35 3.48 0.80
N ASP A 42 -6.11 3.66 1.24
CA ASP A 42 -5.29 4.81 0.92
C ASP A 42 -4.51 4.61 -0.38
N ARG A 43 -4.65 5.56 -1.31
CA ARG A 43 -3.94 5.54 -2.59
C ARG A 43 -2.48 5.90 -2.44
N ASP A 44 -2.08 6.52 -1.34
CA ASP A 44 -0.72 6.99 -1.13
C ASP A 44 0.23 5.82 -0.97
N SER A 45 -0.28 4.70 -0.45
CA SER A 45 0.45 3.44 -0.36
C SER A 45 0.85 2.86 -1.73
N LEU A 46 0.28 3.31 -2.86
CA LEU A 46 0.72 2.87 -4.20
C LEU A 46 2.19 3.20 -4.47
N GLN A 47 2.75 4.21 -3.80
CA GLN A 47 4.19 4.54 -3.89
C GLN A 47 5.10 3.42 -3.36
N LEU A 48 4.56 2.52 -2.53
CA LEU A 48 5.31 1.41 -1.91
C LEU A 48 5.36 0.15 -2.80
N VAL A 49 4.68 0.15 -3.95
CA VAL A 49 4.68 -0.98 -4.87
C VAL A 49 6.07 -1.18 -5.48
N GLY A 50 6.48 -2.44 -5.60
CA GLY A 50 7.74 -2.86 -6.21
C GLY A 50 7.75 -4.37 -6.49
N PRO A 51 8.91 -4.96 -6.81
CA PRO A 51 8.98 -6.34 -7.28
C PRO A 51 8.37 -7.39 -6.34
N HIS A 52 8.49 -7.19 -5.02
CA HIS A 52 7.98 -8.08 -3.98
C HIS A 52 6.88 -7.43 -3.12
N VAL A 53 6.38 -6.25 -3.51
CA VAL A 53 5.37 -5.52 -2.73
C VAL A 53 4.23 -5.11 -3.64
N THR A 54 3.03 -5.56 -3.32
CA THR A 54 1.80 -5.20 -4.03
C THR A 54 0.80 -4.53 -3.09
N VAL A 55 -0.12 -3.74 -3.64
CA VAL A 55 -1.16 -3.05 -2.87
C VAL A 55 -2.54 -3.53 -3.30
N ARG A 56 -3.30 -4.12 -2.38
CA ARG A 56 -4.75 -4.31 -2.51
C ARG A 56 -5.47 -3.06 -2.04
N LEU A 57 -5.83 -2.21 -3.00
CA LEU A 57 -6.55 -0.98 -2.76
C LEU A 57 -8.07 -1.27 -2.70
N ALA A 58 -8.65 -1.11 -1.52
CA ALA A 58 -10.09 -1.09 -1.32
C ALA A 58 -10.64 0.30 -1.64
N SER A 59 -11.63 0.40 -2.52
CA SER A 59 -12.27 1.66 -2.86
C SER A 59 -13.76 1.48 -3.13
N THR A 60 -14.53 2.55 -3.07
CA THR A 60 -15.94 2.54 -3.47
C THR A 60 -16.08 3.27 -4.78
N LYS A 61 -16.61 2.58 -5.82
CA LYS A 61 -16.92 3.19 -7.11
C LYS A 61 -18.41 3.00 -7.38
N LEU A 62 -19.11 4.09 -7.68
CA LEU A 62 -20.56 4.10 -7.94
C LEU A 62 -21.37 3.40 -6.84
N GLY A 63 -21.00 3.61 -5.58
CA GLY A 63 -21.68 3.02 -4.42
C GLY A 63 -21.38 1.53 -4.18
N GLN A 64 -20.52 0.90 -4.99
CA GLN A 64 -20.15 -0.50 -4.84
C GLN A 64 -18.70 -0.64 -4.35
N PRO A 65 -18.44 -1.52 -3.34
CA PRO A 65 -17.09 -1.80 -2.90
C PRO A 65 -16.33 -2.57 -3.99
N GLN A 66 -15.12 -2.12 -4.29
CA GLN A 66 -14.20 -2.75 -5.23
C GLN A 66 -12.83 -2.86 -4.60
N VAL A 67 -12.16 -3.99 -4.84
CA VAL A 67 -10.77 -4.20 -4.47
C VAL A 67 -9.96 -4.38 -5.73
N THR A 68 -8.90 -3.59 -5.90
CA THR A 68 -7.98 -3.68 -7.03
C THR A 68 -6.59 -4.00 -6.51
N LEU A 69 -5.94 -5.01 -7.08
CA LEU A 69 -4.54 -5.31 -6.83
C LEU A 69 -3.68 -4.44 -7.76
N TYR A 70 -2.76 -3.68 -7.19
CA TYR A 70 -1.78 -2.89 -7.91
C TYR A 70 -0.39 -3.51 -7.76
N ASP A 71 0.17 -3.86 -8.90
CA ASP A 71 1.59 -4.10 -9.14
C ASP A 71 2.15 -2.95 -10.01
N GLU A 72 3.44 -3.02 -10.35
CA GLU A 72 4.10 -1.99 -11.17
C GLU A 72 3.43 -1.82 -12.53
N ALA A 73 2.98 -2.93 -13.15
CA ALA A 73 2.33 -2.92 -14.47
C ALA A 73 0.96 -2.23 -14.42
N LYS A 74 0.15 -2.51 -13.40
CA LYS A 74 -1.17 -1.90 -13.21
C LYS A 74 -1.04 -0.41 -12.91
N ILE A 75 -0.05 -0.01 -12.10
CA ILE A 75 0.22 1.41 -11.85
C ILE A 75 0.59 2.11 -13.16
N LYS A 76 1.49 1.52 -13.96
CA LYS A 76 1.87 2.09 -15.25
C LYS A 76 0.69 2.20 -16.21
N ALA A 77 -0.20 1.21 -16.23
CA ALA A 77 -1.38 1.21 -17.08
C ALA A 77 -2.41 2.29 -16.68
N ASP A 78 -2.66 2.46 -15.39
CA ASP A 78 -3.71 3.36 -14.90
C ASP A 78 -3.23 4.81 -14.73
N TYR A 79 -1.97 5.00 -14.32
CA TYR A 79 -1.41 6.31 -13.98
C TYR A 79 -0.37 6.81 -14.99
N GLY A 80 0.10 5.96 -15.91
CA GLY A 80 1.12 6.34 -16.89
C GLY A 80 2.53 6.51 -16.31
N VAL A 81 2.72 6.28 -15.02
CA VAL A 81 3.99 6.45 -14.30
C VAL A 81 4.37 5.21 -13.49
N THR A 82 5.60 5.18 -13.00
CA THR A 82 6.11 4.17 -12.07
C THR A 82 5.72 4.51 -10.62
N PRO A 83 5.75 3.54 -9.68
CA PRO A 83 5.49 3.82 -8.26
C PRO A 83 6.37 4.94 -7.68
N LYS A 84 7.63 5.02 -8.11
CA LYS A 84 8.56 6.07 -7.66
C LYS A 84 8.17 7.45 -8.17
N GLU A 85 7.77 7.55 -9.44
CA GLU A 85 7.30 8.80 -10.06
C GLU A 85 5.96 9.28 -9.44
N MET A 86 5.17 8.39 -8.84
CA MET A 86 3.96 8.80 -8.09
C MET A 86 4.29 9.77 -6.94
N ILE A 87 5.47 9.60 -6.31
CA ILE A 87 5.94 10.48 -5.24
C ILE A 87 6.15 11.89 -5.79
N GLU A 88 6.74 11.99 -6.98
CA GLU A 88 7.01 13.28 -7.64
C GLU A 88 5.71 13.98 -8.04
N ILE A 89 4.73 13.25 -8.57
CA ILE A 89 3.41 13.80 -8.88
C ILE A 89 2.74 14.37 -7.63
N LYS A 90 2.78 13.64 -6.52
CA LYS A 90 2.19 14.07 -5.25
C LYS A 90 2.85 15.33 -4.72
N ALA A 91 4.17 15.41 -4.77
CA ALA A 91 4.91 16.61 -4.37
C ALA A 91 4.53 17.86 -5.18
N LEU A 92 4.04 17.69 -6.41
CA LEU A 92 3.53 18.78 -7.26
C LEU A 92 2.06 19.14 -6.99
N GLN A 93 1.25 18.19 -6.49
CA GLN A 93 -0.19 18.38 -6.29
C GLN A 93 -0.54 19.08 -4.98
N GLY A 94 0.42 19.16 -4.04
CA GLY A 94 0.22 19.72 -2.70
C GLY A 94 -0.31 18.65 -1.76
#